data_AF-A0A532EGY2-F1
#
_entry.id   AF-A0A532EGY2-F1
#
_cell.length_a   1.000
_cell.length_b   1.000
_cell.length_c   1.000
_cell.angle_alpha   90.00
_cell.angle_beta   90.00
_cell.angle_gamma   90.00
#
_symmetry.space_group_name_H-M   'P 1'
#
loop_
_entity.id
_entity.type
_entity.pdbx_description
1 polymer ?
#
loop_
_entity_poly.entity_id
_entity_poly.type
_entity_poly.pdbx_seq_one_letter_code
_entity_poly.pdbx_strand_id
1 'polypeptide(L)' 'KLLKKIDEALGRFATQTYGICEGCEGDIPYKRLKARPVTTLCIECKTSQEEAEKSPR' A
#
# COMPACT_ATOMS: atom_id res chain seq x y z
N LYS A 1 -24.94 5.87 4.02
CA LYS A 1 -24.67 4.62 3.26
C LYS A 1 -23.34 4.03 3.73
N LEU A 2 -23.37 3.15 4.75
CA LEU A 2 -22.18 2.59 5.41
C LEU A 2 -21.61 1.34 4.71
N LEU A 3 -22.44 0.62 3.96
CA LEU A 3 -22.13 -0.67 3.33
C LEU A 3 -21.01 -0.58 2.28
N LYS A 4 -20.96 0.50 1.48
CA LYS A 4 -19.95 0.66 0.42
C LYS A 4 -18.50 0.61 0.93
N LYS A 5 -18.25 1.05 2.18
CA LYS A 5 -16.90 0.99 2.77
C LYS A 5 -16.50 -0.44 3.17
N ILE A 6 -17.49 -1.29 3.44
CA ILE A 6 -17.29 -2.70 3.80
C ILE A 6 -17.01 -3.51 2.53
N ASP A 7 -17.80 -3.28 1.47
CA ASP A 7 -17.56 -3.89 0.14
C ASP A 7 -16.18 -3.55 -0.43
N GLU A 8 -15.73 -2.32 -0.27
CA GLU A 8 -14.40 -1.90 -0.75
C GLU A 8 -13.25 -2.52 0.06
N ALA A 9 -13.47 -2.83 1.34
CA ALA A 9 -12.51 -3.56 2.17
C ALA A 9 -12.50 -5.06 1.81
N LEU A 10 -13.66 -5.65 1.55
CA LEU A 10 -13.81 -7.05 1.12
C LEU A 10 -13.21 -7.30 -0.26
N GLY A 11 -13.40 -6.38 -1.22
CA GLY A 11 -12.83 -6.51 -2.56
C GLY A 11 -11.30 -6.55 -2.57
N ARG A 12 -10.64 -5.91 -1.61
CA ARG A 12 -9.17 -5.94 -1.47
C ARG A 12 -8.66 -7.17 -0.73
N PHE A 13 -9.46 -7.73 0.19
CA PHE A 13 -9.18 -9.06 0.74
C PHE A 13 -9.22 -10.14 -0.36
N ALA A 14 -10.15 -10.01 -1.31
CA ALA A 14 -10.33 -10.96 -2.40
C ALA A 14 -9.16 -10.98 -3.40
N THR A 15 -8.42 -9.88 -3.56
CA THR A 15 -7.33 -9.81 -4.54
C THR A 15 -6.01 -10.41 -4.05
N GLN A 16 -5.89 -10.84 -2.77
CA GLN A 16 -4.66 -11.36 -2.14
C GLN A 16 -3.39 -10.48 -2.29
N THR A 17 -3.48 -9.35 -2.97
CA THR A 17 -2.47 -8.30 -3.10
C THR A 17 -2.44 -7.36 -1.88
N TYR A 18 -3.27 -7.66 -0.87
CA TYR A 18 -3.37 -6.86 0.33
C TYR A 18 -2.14 -7.03 1.19
N GLY A 19 -1.22 -6.08 1.05
CA GLY A 19 0.04 -6.11 1.77
C GLY A 19 1.22 -6.58 0.96
N ILE A 20 1.16 -6.50 -0.37
CA ILE A 20 2.30 -6.84 -1.24
C ILE A 20 2.72 -5.58 -2.01
N CYS A 21 4.03 -5.33 -2.03
CA CYS A 21 4.69 -4.23 -2.71
C CYS A 21 4.78 -4.51 -4.22
N GLU A 22 4.23 -3.66 -5.09
CA GLU A 22 4.37 -3.84 -6.55
C GLU A 22 5.79 -3.55 -7.07
N GLY A 23 6.59 -2.78 -6.33
CA GLY A 23 7.96 -2.41 -6.75
C GLY A 23 9.05 -3.35 -6.24
N CYS A 24 8.77 -4.10 -5.19
CA CYS A 24 9.77 -4.90 -4.47
C CYS A 24 9.28 -6.29 -4.09
N GLU A 25 8.01 -6.61 -4.40
CA GLU A 25 7.31 -7.86 -4.09
C GLU A 25 7.34 -8.25 -2.59
N GLY A 26 7.81 -7.36 -1.73
CA GLY A 26 7.88 -7.55 -0.28
C GLY A 26 6.58 -7.20 0.45
N ASP A 27 6.51 -7.63 1.70
CA ASP A 27 5.35 -7.43 2.56
C ASP A 27 5.19 -5.97 3.03
N ILE A 28 4.00 -5.38 2.82
CA ILE A 28 3.63 -4.07 3.33
C ILE A 28 3.11 -4.24 4.77
N PRO A 29 3.66 -3.50 5.75
CA PRO A 29 3.23 -3.63 7.13
C PRO A 29 1.75 -3.29 7.32
N TYR A 30 1.03 -4.12 8.08
CA TYR A 30 -0.41 -3.98 8.34
C TYR A 30 -0.81 -2.61 8.91
N LYS A 31 0.07 -1.96 9.69
CA LYS A 31 -0.14 -0.59 10.18
C LYS A 31 -0.41 0.40 9.04
N ARG A 32 0.24 0.21 7.89
CA ARG A 32 0.09 1.05 6.69
C ARG A 32 -1.20 0.74 5.94
N LEU A 33 -1.53 -0.54 5.78
CA LEU A 33 -2.80 -0.99 5.19
C LEU A 33 -4.01 -0.53 6.01
N LYS A 34 -3.90 -0.55 7.34
CA LYS A 34 -4.94 -0.03 8.25
C LYS A 34 -5.16 1.48 8.10
N ALA A 35 -4.09 2.24 7.82
CA ALA A 35 -4.18 3.68 7.60
C ALA A 35 -4.64 4.02 6.17
N ARG A 36 -4.16 3.28 5.17
CA ARG A 36 -4.53 3.41 3.75
C ARG A 36 -4.58 2.02 3.10
N PRO A 37 -5.77 1.43 2.95
CA PRO A 37 -5.94 0.10 2.36
C PRO A 37 -5.66 0.04 0.85
N VAL A 38 -5.37 1.19 0.23
CA VAL A 38 -5.08 1.36 -1.21
C VAL A 38 -3.58 1.40 -1.54
N THR A 39 -2.69 1.32 -0.54
CA THR A 39 -1.25 1.45 -0.82
C THR A 39 -0.70 0.18 -1.44
N THR A 40 -0.19 0.28 -2.66
CA THR A 40 0.46 -0.83 -3.37
C THR A 40 2.00 -0.82 -3.26
N LEU A 41 2.57 0.20 -2.61
CA LEU A 41 4.01 0.34 -2.39
C LEU A 41 4.36 0.19 -0.91
N CYS A 42 5.49 -0.47 -0.61
CA CYS A 42 6.00 -0.58 0.75
C CYS A 42 6.59 0.75 1.25
N ILE A 43 6.95 0.79 2.54
CA ILE A 43 7.60 1.97 3.14
C ILE A 43 8.93 2.24 2.46
N GLU A 44 9.72 1.20 2.19
CA GLU A 44 11.05 1.33 1.61
C GLU A 44 11.00 1.89 0.20
N CYS A 45 10.20 1.32 -0.71
CA CYS A 45 10.05 1.86 -2.07
C CYS A 45 9.56 3.31 -2.08
N LYS A 46 8.61 3.66 -1.19
CA LYS A 46 8.12 5.03 -1.10
C LYS A 46 9.20 5.97 -0.56
N THR A 47 9.95 5.55 0.46
CA THR A 47 11.05 6.32 1.01
C THR A 47 12.16 6.50 -0.02
N SER A 48 12.56 5.44 -0.73
CA SER A 48 13.55 5.51 -1.80
C SER A 48 13.11 6.41 -2.95
N GLN A 49 11.83 6.42 -3.32
CA GLN A 49 11.29 7.38 -4.29
C GLN A 49 11.39 8.82 -3.77
N GLU A 50 11.00 9.06 -2.51
CA GLU A 50 11.09 10.39 -1.89
C GLU A 50 12.54 10.86 -1.72
N GLU A 51 13.48 9.94 -1.46
CA GLU A 51 14.92 10.22 -1.41
C GLU A 51 15.51 10.49 -2.79
N ALA A 52 15.13 9.70 -3.81
CA ALA A 52 15.56 9.89 -5.20
C ALA A 52 15.06 11.22 -5.77
N GLU A 53 13.83 11.62 -5.43
CA GLU A 53 13.28 12.91 -5.86
C GLU A 53 13.90 14.10 -5.11
N LYS A 54 14.38 13.88 -3.88
CA LYS A 54 15.00 14.92 -3.04
C LYS A 54 16.51 15.11 -3.26
N SER A 55 17.17 14.18 -3.93
CA SER A 55 18.58 14.30 -4.36
C SER A 55 18.70 14.51 -5.87
N PRO A 56 18.39 15.70 -6.41
CA PRO A 56 18.97 16.11 -7.67
C PRO A 56 20.41 16.57 -7.38
N ARG A 57 21.40 15.69 -7.49
CA ARG A 57 22.81 16.06 -7.68
C ARG A 57 23.69 14.88 -8.08
#